data_AF-A0A2Z3KBU7-F1
#
_entry.id   AF-A0A2Z3KBU7-F1
#
_cell.length_a   1.000
_cell.length_b   1.000
_cell.length_c   1.000
_cell.angle_alpha   90.00
_cell.angle_beta   90.00
_cell.angle_gamma   90.00
#
_symmetry.space_group_name_H-M   'P 1'
#
loop_
_entity.id
_entity.type
_entity.pdbx_description
1 polymer ?
#
loop_
_entity_poly.entity_id
_entity_poly.type
_entity_poly.pdbx_seq_one_letter_code
_entity_poly.pdbx_strand_id
1 'polypeptide(L)'
;MGKYKSEEKLFKQNEDDKNLFFKKRSELMNKVLHTYNTGNGGTYDELMAITKALRYKKENLSEEESFRRFLKELQFIRETNKRGLSKQFEELYVELIKTYGKPESLDSELIKKQTQKNQNIKWSNIIIGLLFAIVLILIFLFLR
;
A
#
# COMPACT_ATOMS: atom_id res chain seq x y z
N MET A 1 -8.13 38.09 -38.92
CA MET A 1 -8.27 36.61 -39.04
C MET A 1 -7.25 35.84 -38.19
N GLY A 2 -7.00 36.22 -36.92
CA GLY A 2 -5.92 35.63 -36.10
C GLY A 2 -6.34 34.97 -34.78
N LYS A 3 -7.60 35.12 -34.33
CA LYS A 3 -8.06 34.64 -33.00
C LYS A 3 -8.51 33.18 -32.98
N TYR A 4 -9.02 32.64 -34.09
CA TYR A 4 -9.51 31.26 -34.14
C TYR A 4 -8.40 30.19 -34.09
N LYS A 5 -7.19 30.51 -34.58
CA LYS A 5 -6.05 29.57 -34.58
C LYS A 5 -5.42 29.35 -33.20
N SER A 6 -5.60 30.28 -32.25
CA SER A 6 -5.07 30.13 -30.88
C SER A 6 -6.00 29.29 -30.00
N GLU A 7 -7.32 29.42 -30.18
CA GLU A 7 -8.31 28.65 -29.42
C GLU A 7 -8.31 27.17 -29.83
N GLU A 8 -8.16 26.87 -31.13
CA GLU A 8 -8.06 25.50 -31.62
C GLU A 8 -6.78 24.76 -31.14
N LYS A 9 -5.67 25.51 -30.93
CA LYS A 9 -4.44 24.97 -30.33
C LYS A 9 -4.59 24.70 -28.83
N LEU A 10 -5.24 25.60 -28.10
CA LEU A 10 -5.55 25.42 -26.67
C LEU A 10 -6.53 24.27 -26.43
N PHE A 11 -7.50 24.07 -27.32
CA PHE A 11 -8.44 22.95 -27.26
C PHE A 11 -7.76 21.60 -27.53
N LYS A 12 -6.94 21.50 -28.58
CA LYS A 12 -6.19 20.27 -28.88
C LYS A 12 -5.22 19.89 -27.78
N GLN A 13 -4.51 20.87 -27.21
CA GLN A 13 -3.59 20.61 -26.10
C GLN A 13 -4.31 20.08 -24.85
N ASN A 14 -5.51 20.60 -24.54
CA ASN A 14 -6.34 20.09 -23.45
C ASN A 14 -6.91 18.67 -23.72
N GLU A 15 -7.20 18.32 -24.97
CA GLU A 15 -7.61 16.96 -25.34
C GLU A 15 -6.45 15.96 -25.25
N ASP A 16 -5.25 16.36 -25.71
CA ASP A 16 -4.05 15.54 -25.64
C ASP A 16 -3.63 15.28 -24.18
N ASP A 17 -3.71 16.29 -23.31
CA ASP A 17 -3.43 16.16 -21.87
C ASP A 17 -4.45 15.27 -21.16
N LYS A 18 -5.74 15.36 -21.52
CA LYS A 18 -6.78 14.46 -21.02
C LYS A 18 -6.52 13.02 -21.47
N ASN A 19 -6.22 12.80 -22.75
CA ASN A 19 -5.93 11.48 -23.29
C ASN A 19 -4.68 10.87 -22.63
N LEU A 20 -3.66 11.67 -22.34
CA LEU A 20 -2.47 11.24 -21.61
C LEU A 20 -2.80 10.84 -20.16
N PHE A 21 -3.68 11.59 -19.49
CA PHE A 21 -4.15 11.26 -18.15
C PHE A 21 -4.94 9.93 -18.12
N PHE A 22 -5.88 9.73 -19.05
CA PHE A 22 -6.64 8.49 -19.16
C PHE A 22 -5.74 7.28 -19.45
N LYS A 23 -4.73 7.45 -20.33
CA LYS A 23 -3.78 6.38 -20.64
C LYS A 23 -2.96 5.97 -19.42
N LYS A 24 -2.36 6.93 -18.70
CA LYS A 24 -1.58 6.65 -17.47
C LYS A 24 -2.42 5.96 -16.40
N ARG A 25 -3.68 6.37 -16.26
CA ARG A 25 -4.62 5.78 -15.30
C ARG A 25 -4.97 4.33 -15.64
N SER A 26 -5.20 4.03 -16.92
CA SER A 26 -5.44 2.67 -17.41
C SER A 26 -4.21 1.77 -17.21
N GLU A 27 -3.02 2.28 -17.51
CA GLU A 27 -1.75 1.56 -17.28
C GLU A 27 -1.54 1.24 -15.79
N LEU A 28 -1.85 2.19 -14.90
CA LEU A 28 -1.75 1.99 -13.45
C LEU A 28 -2.74 0.93 -12.94
N MET A 29 -3.99 0.97 -13.43
CA MET A 29 -4.99 -0.06 -13.10
C MET A 29 -4.54 -1.45 -13.57
N ASN A 30 -3.94 -1.56 -14.75
CA ASN A 30 -3.40 -2.83 -15.25
C ASN A 30 -2.26 -3.35 -14.38
N LYS A 31 -1.37 -2.47 -13.89
CA LYS A 31 -0.32 -2.86 -12.93
C LYS A 31 -0.89 -3.34 -11.61
N VAL A 32 -1.88 -2.63 -11.06
CA VAL A 32 -2.57 -3.03 -9.81
C VAL A 32 -3.21 -4.41 -9.97
N LEU A 33 -3.93 -4.65 -11.07
CA LEU A 33 -4.52 -5.95 -11.37
C LEU A 33 -3.46 -7.03 -11.57
N HIS A 34 -2.35 -6.71 -12.23
CA HIS A 34 -1.25 -7.64 -12.43
C HIS A 34 -0.59 -8.04 -11.10
N THR A 35 -0.30 -7.09 -10.22
CA THR A 35 0.27 -7.34 -8.88
C THR A 35 -0.69 -8.14 -8.00
N TYR A 36 -2.00 -7.88 -8.10
CA TYR A 36 -3.01 -8.67 -7.41
C TYR A 36 -3.07 -10.11 -7.92
N ASN A 37 -3.17 -10.31 -9.24
CA ASN A 37 -3.34 -11.63 -9.85
C ASN A 37 -2.09 -12.50 -9.74
N THR A 38 -0.90 -11.90 -9.74
CA THR A 38 0.34 -12.65 -9.59
C THR A 38 0.57 -13.07 -8.15
N GLY A 39 0.07 -12.31 -7.16
CA GLY A 39 0.20 -12.59 -5.73
C GLY A 39 1.65 -12.69 -5.23
N ASN A 40 2.63 -12.54 -6.12
CA ASN A 40 4.01 -12.90 -5.90
C ASN A 40 4.78 -11.66 -5.45
N GLY A 41 5.38 -11.74 -4.26
CA GLY A 41 6.25 -10.71 -3.73
C GLY A 41 5.60 -9.73 -2.76
N GLY A 42 4.28 -9.80 -2.55
CA GLY A 42 3.58 -9.01 -1.54
C GLY A 42 3.49 -9.69 -0.17
N THR A 43 3.52 -8.90 0.90
CA THR A 43 3.11 -9.35 2.23
C THR A 43 1.59 -9.49 2.32
N TYR A 44 1.10 -10.20 3.33
CA TYR A 44 -0.34 -10.35 3.54
C TYR A 44 -1.07 -9.00 3.63
N ASP A 45 -0.50 -8.03 4.36
CA ASP A 45 -1.11 -6.72 4.55
C ASP A 45 -1.20 -5.94 3.21
N GLU A 46 -0.18 -6.07 2.36
CA GLU A 46 -0.14 -5.45 1.02
C GLU A 46 -1.18 -6.06 0.08
N LEU A 47 -1.26 -7.40 0.05
CA LEU A 47 -2.27 -8.13 -0.73
C LEU A 47 -3.69 -7.83 -0.22
N MET A 48 -3.86 -7.63 1.08
CA MET A 48 -5.13 -7.21 1.66
C MET A 48 -5.49 -5.77 1.23
N ALA A 49 -4.53 -4.85 1.25
CA ALA A 49 -4.73 -3.46 0.84
C ALA A 49 -5.18 -3.34 -0.62
N ILE A 50 -4.55 -4.09 -1.53
CA ILE A 50 -4.92 -4.09 -2.95
C ILE A 50 -6.29 -4.75 -3.18
N THR A 51 -6.62 -5.80 -2.42
CA THR A 51 -7.94 -6.45 -2.47
C THR A 51 -9.05 -5.48 -2.06
N LYS A 52 -8.85 -4.72 -0.98
CA LYS A 52 -9.80 -3.68 -0.54
C LYS A 52 -9.99 -2.62 -1.64
N ALA A 53 -8.90 -2.15 -2.26
CA ALA A 53 -8.95 -1.18 -3.35
C ALA A 53 -9.78 -1.69 -4.54
N LEU A 54 -9.56 -2.94 -4.96
CA LEU A 54 -10.33 -3.55 -6.05
C LEU A 54 -11.80 -3.76 -5.67
N ARG A 55 -12.10 -4.05 -4.40
CA ARG A 55 -13.48 -4.19 -3.91
C ARG A 55 -14.24 -2.87 -3.92
N TYR A 56 -13.59 -1.74 -3.61
CA TYR A 56 -14.24 -0.42 -3.64
C TYR A 56 -14.75 -0.03 -5.04
N LYS A 57 -14.12 -0.53 -6.11
CA LYS A 57 -14.64 -0.38 -7.47
C LYS A 57 -16.02 -1.04 -7.66
N LYS A 58 -16.30 -2.11 -6.90
CA LYS A 58 -17.59 -2.82 -6.91
C LYS A 58 -18.67 -2.11 -6.08
N GLU A 59 -18.29 -1.19 -5.22
CA GLU A 59 -19.16 -0.46 -4.28
C GLU A 59 -19.50 0.97 -4.75
N ASN A 60 -19.40 1.25 -6.06
CA ASN A 60 -19.65 2.56 -6.68
C ASN A 60 -18.75 3.72 -6.21
N LEU A 61 -17.62 3.44 -5.55
CA LEU A 61 -16.61 4.49 -5.31
C LEU A 61 -15.92 4.85 -6.62
N SER A 62 -15.61 6.14 -6.79
CA SER A 62 -14.80 6.57 -7.92
C SER A 62 -13.45 5.86 -7.87
N GLU A 63 -12.92 5.48 -9.02
CA GLU A 63 -11.63 4.78 -9.06
C GLU A 63 -10.49 5.66 -8.50
N GLU A 64 -10.62 6.99 -8.59
CA GLU A 64 -9.69 7.90 -7.92
C GLU A 64 -9.74 7.77 -6.39
N GLU A 65 -10.94 7.77 -5.80
CA GLU A 65 -11.12 7.61 -4.35
C GLU A 65 -10.60 6.25 -3.87
N SER A 66 -10.82 5.19 -4.66
CA SER A 66 -10.25 3.88 -4.37
C SER A 66 -8.71 3.90 -4.35
N PHE A 67 -8.09 4.53 -5.34
CA PHE A 67 -6.63 4.64 -5.39
C PHE A 67 -6.05 5.55 -4.30
N ARG A 68 -6.73 6.62 -3.92
CA ARG A 68 -6.33 7.47 -2.77
C ARG A 68 -6.37 6.68 -1.47
N ARG A 69 -7.40 5.86 -1.25
CA ARG A 69 -7.49 4.98 -0.08
C ARG A 69 -6.42 3.89 -0.09
N PHE A 70 -6.20 3.28 -1.25
CA PHE A 70 -5.12 2.30 -1.42
C PHE A 70 -3.76 2.91 -1.09
N LEU A 71 -3.50 4.13 -1.58
CA LEU A 71 -2.27 4.85 -1.31
C LEU A 71 -2.06 5.12 0.19
N LYS A 72 -3.14 5.45 0.91
CA LYS A 72 -3.11 5.64 2.37
C LYS A 72 -2.78 4.35 3.11
N GLU A 73 -3.37 3.22 2.70
CA GLU A 73 -3.08 1.90 3.26
C GLU A 73 -1.62 1.50 3.00
N LEU A 74 -1.10 1.71 1.80
CA LEU A 74 0.31 1.45 1.48
C LEU A 74 1.27 2.32 2.32
N GLN A 75 0.96 3.61 2.49
CA GLN A 75 1.75 4.46 3.37
C GLN A 75 1.74 3.92 4.81
N PHE A 76 0.58 3.48 5.31
CA PHE A 76 0.48 2.95 6.65
C PHE A 76 1.33 1.69 6.83
N ILE A 77 1.29 0.78 5.87
CA ILE A 77 2.14 -0.42 5.89
C ILE A 77 3.62 -0.02 5.87
N ARG A 78 4.00 0.92 5.00
CA ARG A 78 5.37 1.42 4.86
C ARG A 78 5.90 2.01 6.17
N GLU A 79 5.07 2.73 6.92
CA GLU A 79 5.45 3.39 8.17
C GLU A 79 5.40 2.45 9.39
N THR A 80 4.53 1.44 9.39
CA THR A 80 4.36 0.52 10.54
C THR A 80 5.17 -0.77 10.42
N ASN A 81 5.50 -1.20 9.20
CA ASN A 81 6.31 -2.38 8.95
C ASN A 81 7.81 -2.00 8.93
N LYS A 82 8.61 -2.66 9.77
CA LYS A 82 10.07 -2.44 9.81
C LYS A 82 10.78 -2.68 8.48
N ARG A 83 10.25 -3.57 7.64
CA ARG A 83 10.81 -3.88 6.32
C ARG A 83 10.33 -2.92 5.23
N GLY A 84 9.40 -2.03 5.53
CA GLY A 84 8.73 -1.18 4.55
C GLY A 84 7.82 -2.00 3.63
N LEU A 85 7.60 -1.48 2.42
CA LEU A 85 6.88 -2.18 1.37
C LEU A 85 7.81 -3.15 0.63
N SER A 86 7.24 -4.23 0.11
CA SER A 86 7.90 -5.08 -0.85
C SER A 86 8.20 -4.32 -2.15
N LYS A 87 9.20 -4.77 -2.91
CA LYS A 87 9.70 -4.05 -4.09
C LYS A 87 8.58 -3.66 -5.08
N GLN A 88 7.68 -4.60 -5.40
CA GLN A 88 6.58 -4.35 -6.32
C GLN A 88 5.58 -3.33 -5.77
N PHE A 89 5.29 -3.39 -4.47
CA PHE A 89 4.39 -2.46 -3.81
C PHE A 89 5.02 -1.07 -3.61
N GLU A 90 6.33 -0.97 -3.43
CA GLU A 90 7.05 0.31 -3.41
C GLU A 90 7.03 0.97 -4.80
N GLU A 91 7.22 0.20 -5.89
CA GLU A 91 7.09 0.71 -7.27
C GLU A 91 5.67 1.23 -7.54
N LEU A 92 4.65 0.46 -7.14
CA LEU A 92 3.24 0.87 -7.20
C LEU A 92 2.95 2.13 -6.37
N TYR A 93 3.48 2.20 -5.15
CA TYR A 93 3.33 3.34 -4.26
C TYR A 93 3.89 4.62 -4.89
N VAL A 94 5.08 4.56 -5.48
CA VAL A 94 5.71 5.70 -6.16
C VAL A 94 4.87 6.18 -7.35
N GLU A 95 4.30 5.26 -8.14
CA GLU A 95 3.44 5.61 -9.27
C GLU A 95 2.10 6.21 -8.83
N LEU A 96 1.50 5.68 -7.76
CA LEU A 96 0.29 6.23 -7.16
C LEU A 96 0.51 7.65 -6.63
N ILE A 97 1.64 7.93 -5.96
CA ILE A 97 1.99 9.29 -5.53
C ILE A 97 2.14 10.24 -6.71
N LYS A 98 2.82 9.80 -7.77
CA LYS A 98 3.00 10.64 -8.97
C LYS A 98 1.67 11.00 -9.64
N THR A 99 0.68 10.12 -9.52
CA THR A 99 -0.63 10.28 -10.18
C THR A 99 -1.64 11.04 -9.32
N TYR A 100 -1.71 10.74 -8.02
CA TYR A 100 -2.75 11.24 -7.10
C TYR A 100 -2.23 12.19 -6.02
N GLY A 101 -0.92 12.40 -5.94
CA GLY A 101 -0.27 13.19 -4.89
C GLY A 101 -0.02 12.38 -3.61
N LYS A 102 0.73 12.95 -2.68
CA LYS A 102 0.90 12.33 -1.36
C LYS A 102 -0.43 12.33 -0.61
N PRO A 103 -0.80 11.22 0.06
CA PRO A 103 -1.97 11.20 0.93
C PRO A 103 -1.77 12.15 2.13
N GLU A 104 -2.88 12.63 2.69
CA GLU A 104 -2.86 13.40 3.93
C GLU A 104 -2.19 12.59 5.05
N SER A 105 -1.45 13.27 5.93
CA SER A 105 -0.68 12.64 7.00
C SER A 105 -1.53 11.65 7.78
N LEU A 106 -1.01 10.43 7.94
CA LEU A 106 -1.64 9.40 8.75
C LEU A 106 -1.79 9.89 10.19
N ASP A 107 -2.91 9.52 10.82
CA ASP A 107 -3.16 9.85 12.22
C ASP A 107 -2.06 9.19 13.09
N SER A 108 -1.25 10.05 13.71
CA SER A 108 -0.09 9.64 14.49
C SER A 108 -0.44 8.70 15.65
N GLU A 109 -1.68 8.76 16.15
CA GLU A 109 -2.15 7.85 17.20
C GLU A 109 -2.35 6.42 16.70
N LEU A 110 -2.84 6.24 15.47
CA LEU A 110 -3.05 4.92 14.88
C LEU A 110 -1.71 4.21 14.64
N ILE A 111 -0.71 4.93 14.13
CA ILE A 111 0.64 4.41 13.92
C ILE A 111 1.29 4.01 15.26
N LYS A 112 1.16 4.85 16.30
CA LYS A 112 1.68 4.54 17.64
C LYS A 112 1.03 3.29 18.22
N LYS A 113 -0.30 3.14 18.13
CA LYS A 113 -1.03 1.95 18.62
C LYS A 113 -0.58 0.67 17.91
N GLN A 114 -0.45 0.70 16.58
CA GLN A 114 0.00 -0.46 15.80
C GLN A 114 1.45 -0.86 16.12
N THR A 115 2.32 0.14 16.28
CA THR A 115 3.74 -0.05 16.61
C THR A 115 3.90 -0.66 18.01
N GLN A 116 3.15 -0.17 18.99
CA GLN A 116 3.14 -0.74 20.36
C GLN A 116 2.63 -2.18 20.36
N LYS A 117 1.57 -2.50 19.60
CA LYS A 117 1.07 -3.87 19.46
C LYS A 117 2.15 -4.82 18.92
N ASN A 118 2.89 -4.40 17.88
CA ASN A 118 4.00 -5.19 17.33
C ASN A 118 5.16 -5.36 18.31
N GLN A 119 5.45 -4.36 19.13
CA GLN A 119 6.44 -4.49 20.20
C GLN A 119 5.99 -5.49 21.27
N ASN A 120 4.72 -5.45 21.69
CA ASN A 120 4.19 -6.39 22.68
C ASN A 120 4.25 -7.84 22.19
N ILE A 121 3.90 -8.11 20.92
CA ILE A 121 4.02 -9.45 20.33
C ILE A 121 5.49 -9.94 20.35
N LYS A 122 6.44 -9.05 20.03
CA LYS A 122 7.86 -9.39 20.07
C LYS A 122 8.30 -9.79 21.49
N TRP A 123 7.88 -9.05 22.51
CA TRP A 123 8.19 -9.36 23.91
C TRP A 123 7.52 -10.66 24.37
N SER A 124 6.26 -10.89 24.01
CA SER A 124 5.57 -12.16 24.31
C SER A 124 6.29 -13.37 23.72
N ASN A 125 6.77 -13.29 22.48
CA ASN A 125 7.52 -14.39 21.87
C ASN A 125 8.87 -14.66 22.56
N ILE A 126 9.54 -13.62 23.07
CA ILE A 126 10.77 -13.77 23.87
C ILE A 126 10.48 -14.50 25.18
N ILE A 127 9.39 -14.14 25.87
CA ILE A 127 8.98 -14.78 27.13
C ILE A 127 8.64 -16.25 26.90
N ILE A 128 7.89 -16.57 25.83
CA ILE A 128 7.56 -17.96 25.47
C ILE A 128 8.84 -18.76 25.17
N GLY A 129 9.78 -18.18 24.42
CA GLY A 129 11.08 -18.82 24.16
C GLY A 129 11.88 -19.08 25.44
N LEU A 130 11.86 -18.14 26.39
CA LEU A 130 12.53 -18.28 27.68
C LEU A 130 11.89 -19.39 28.55
N LEU A 131 10.55 -19.44 28.60
CA LEU A 131 9.81 -20.50 29.29
C LEU A 131 10.15 -21.87 28.73
N PHE A 132 10.22 -22.00 27.40
CA PHE A 132 10.58 -23.26 26.75
C PHE A 132 12.01 -23.69 27.10
N ALA A 133 12.95 -22.75 27.15
CA ALA A 133 14.33 -23.03 27.55
C ALA A 133 14.41 -23.52 29.01
N ILE A 134 13.66 -22.91 29.93
CA ILE A 134 13.61 -23.34 31.34
C ILE A 134 13.04 -24.77 31.45
N VAL A 135 11.96 -25.07 30.72
CA VAL A 135 11.37 -26.41 30.72
C VAL A 135 12.36 -27.45 30.19
N LEU A 136 13.10 -27.15 29.13
CA LEU A 136 14.13 -28.04 28.60
C LEU A 136 15.27 -28.29 29.60
N ILE A 137 15.68 -27.26 30.36
CA ILE A 137 16.68 -27.40 31.43
C ILE A 137 16.15 -28.29 32.56
N LEU A 138 14.89 -28.11 32.97
CA LEU A 138 14.27 -28.95 34.01
C LEU A 138 14.13 -30.41 33.57
N ILE A 139 13.72 -30.65 32.32
CA ILE A 139 13.65 -32.01 31.75
C ILE A 139 15.05 -32.64 31.72
N PHE A 140 16.07 -31.88 31.30
CA PHE A 140 17.45 -32.37 31.29
C PHE A 140 17.97 -32.71 32.68
N LEU A 141 17.65 -31.88 33.70
CA LEU A 141 18.00 -32.14 35.09
C LEU A 141 17.25 -33.36 35.69
N PHE A 142 16.05 -33.67 35.20
CA PHE A 142 15.28 -34.83 35.65
C PHE A 142 15.71 -36.14 34.98
N LEU A 143 16.15 -36.07 33.72
CA LEU A 143 16.68 -37.21 32.97
C LEU A 143 18.11 -37.61 33.39
N ARG A 144 18.81 -36.74 34.11
CA ARG A 144 20.15 -36.95 34.64
C ARG A 144 20.10 -37.42 36.08
#